data_AF-A0A1F4F6F0-F1
#
_entry.id   AF-A0A1F4F6F0-F1
#
_cell.length_a   1.000
_cell.length_b   1.000
_cell.length_c   1.000
_cell.angle_alpha   90.00
_cell.angle_beta   90.00
_cell.angle_gamma   90.00
#
_symmetry.space_group_name_H-M   'P 1'
#
loop_
_entity.id
_entity.type
_entity.pdbx_description
1 polymer ?
#
loop_
_entity_poly.entity_id
_entity_poly.type
_entity_poly.pdbx_seq_one_letter_code
_entity_poly.pdbx_strand_id
1 'polypeptide(L)' 'MHEPIHPVQLEGFKRMSPARKLQMVADLYHAGIQLRVAGLRLGHPDWPAERLEFEARRSLARAGT' A
#
# COMPACT_ATOMS: atom_id res chain seq x y z
N MET A 1 6.93 -3.87 16.33
CA MET A 1 7.88 -2.76 16.56
C MET A 1 7.09 -1.48 16.65
N HIS A 2 7.09 -0.80 17.78
CA HIS A 2 6.46 0.52 17.90
C HIS A 2 7.59 1.55 18.02
N GLU A 3 8.16 1.89 16.88
CA GLU A 3 9.10 3.00 16.82
C GLU A 3 8.29 4.30 16.69
N PRO A 4 8.55 5.31 17.54
CA PRO A 4 7.84 6.58 17.45
C PRO A 4 8.12 7.26 16.11
N ILE A 5 7.10 7.90 15.54
CA ILE A 5 7.26 8.71 14.32
C ILE A 5 8.30 9.81 14.58
N HIS A 6 9.27 9.93 13.69
CA HIS A 6 10.34 10.90 13.83
C HIS A 6 9.76 12.34 13.86
N PRO A 7 10.26 13.26 14.73
CA PRO A 7 9.69 14.59 14.88
C PRO A 7 9.53 15.37 13.57
N VAL A 8 10.50 15.23 12.64
CA VAL A 8 10.44 15.88 11.32
C VAL A 8 9.24 15.37 10.48
N GLN A 9 8.94 14.06 10.55
CA GLN A 9 7.80 13.49 9.84
C GLN A 9 6.49 13.98 10.46
N LEU A 10 6.43 14.07 11.78
CA LEU A 10 5.27 14.59 12.51
C LEU A 10 4.96 16.04 12.13
N GLU A 11 5.97 16.91 12.10
CA GLU A 11 5.80 18.30 11.67
C GLU A 11 5.40 18.41 10.20
N GLY A 12 5.93 17.53 9.34
CA GLY A 12 5.48 17.39 7.95
C GLY A 12 3.98 17.08 7.87
N PHE A 13 3.52 16.07 8.62
CA PHE A 13 2.10 15.70 8.65
C PHE A 13 1.20 16.80 9.25
N LYS A 14 1.67 17.57 10.24
CA LYS A 14 0.89 18.69 10.80
C LYS A 14 0.64 19.79 9.77
N ARG A 15 1.61 20.06 8.90
CA ARG A 15 1.52 21.11 7.85
C ARG A 15 0.69 20.70 6.64
N MET A 16 0.45 19.40 6.44
CA MET A 16 -0.33 18.91 5.30
C MET A 16 -1.82 19.19 5.48
N SER A 17 -2.47 19.61 4.38
CA SER A 17 -3.94 19.66 4.33
C SER A 17 -4.54 18.25 4.47
N PRO A 18 -5.79 18.14 4.97
CA PRO A 18 -6.49 16.86 5.03
C PRO A 18 -6.55 16.13 3.68
N ALA A 19 -6.80 16.86 2.59
CA ALA A 19 -6.82 16.29 1.24
C ALA A 19 -5.47 15.67 0.85
N ARG A 20 -4.35 16.31 1.21
CA ARG A 20 -3.02 15.76 0.92
C ARG A 20 -2.76 14.47 1.69
N LYS A 21 -3.22 14.38 2.95
CA LYS A 21 -3.11 13.15 3.75
C LYS A 21 -3.90 12.01 3.12
N LEU A 22 -5.13 12.27 2.70
CA LEU A 22 -5.97 11.27 2.03
C LEU A 22 -5.33 10.80 0.73
N GLN A 23 -4.79 11.72 -0.07
CA GLN A 23 -4.07 11.36 -1.29
C GLN A 23 -2.87 10.46 -1.00
N MET A 24 -2.06 10.78 0.01
CA MET A 24 -0.92 9.95 0.39
C MET A 24 -1.32 8.53 0.81
N VAL A 25 -2.43 8.37 1.52
CA VAL A 25 -2.96 7.05 1.89
C VAL A 25 -3.43 6.28 0.64
N ALA A 26 -4.10 6.96 -0.29
CA ALA A 26 -4.51 6.36 -1.56
C ALA A 26 -3.29 5.91 -2.39
N ASP A 27 -2.28 6.77 -2.51
CA ASP A 27 -1.02 6.48 -3.21
C ASP A 27 -0.33 5.26 -2.59
N LEU A 28 -0.27 5.20 -1.25
CA LEU A 28 0.29 4.07 -0.52
C LEU A 28 -0.47 2.77 -0.79
N TYR A 29 -1.81 2.83 -0.83
CA TYR A 29 -2.64 1.66 -1.15
C TYR A 29 -2.37 1.15 -2.57
N HIS A 30 -2.28 2.04 -3.55
CA HIS A 30 -1.94 1.68 -4.94
C HIS A 30 -0.55 1.09 -5.07
N ALA A 31 0.46 1.68 -4.41
CA ALA A 31 1.81 1.15 -4.38
C ALA A 31 1.86 -0.27 -3.76
N GLY A 32 1.09 -0.48 -2.68
CA GLY A 32 0.93 -1.80 -2.07
C GLY A 32 0.39 -2.85 -3.05
N ILE A 33 -0.66 -2.52 -3.82
CA ILE A 33 -1.22 -3.43 -4.83
C ILE A 33 -0.16 -3.80 -5.86
N GLN A 34 0.56 -2.81 -6.40
CA GLN A 34 1.59 -3.04 -7.42
C GLN A 34 2.71 -3.95 -6.90
N LEU A 35 3.18 -3.71 -5.67
CA LEU A 35 4.18 -4.55 -5.03
C LEU A 35 3.69 -5.99 -4.86
N ARG A 36 2.43 -6.15 -4.46
CA ARG A 36 1.82 -7.47 -4.28
C ARG A 36 1.63 -8.22 -5.60
N VAL A 37 1.22 -7.52 -6.66
CA VAL A 37 1.13 -8.08 -8.02
C VAL A 37 2.51 -8.56 -8.49
N ALA A 38 3.56 -7.75 -8.28
CA ALA A 38 4.93 -8.15 -8.66
C ALA A 38 5.35 -9.44 -7.93
N GLY A 39 5.10 -9.54 -6.62
CA GLY A 39 5.37 -10.76 -5.86
C GLY A 39 4.56 -11.96 -6.33
N LEU A 40 3.26 -11.79 -6.60
CA LEU A 40 2.40 -12.87 -7.10
C LEU A 40 2.84 -13.37 -8.48
N ARG A 41 3.28 -12.47 -9.37
CA ARG A 41 3.77 -12.83 -10.70
C ARG A 41 5.00 -13.74 -10.65
N LEU A 42 5.86 -13.56 -9.65
CA LEU A 42 7.03 -14.43 -9.46
C LEU A 42 6.63 -15.86 -9.05
N GLY A 43 5.57 -16.02 -8.25
CA GLY A 43 5.09 -17.33 -7.79
C GLY A 43 4.03 -17.98 -8.71
N HIS A 44 3.42 -17.19 -9.59
CA HIS A 44 2.31 -17.59 -10.46
C HIS A 44 2.47 -16.98 -11.87
N PRO A 45 3.48 -17.40 -12.66
CA PRO A 45 3.77 -16.80 -13.97
C PRO A 45 2.64 -16.99 -14.99
N ASP A 46 1.86 -18.06 -14.87
CA ASP A 46 0.76 -18.39 -15.79
C ASP A 46 -0.55 -17.70 -15.44
N TRP A 47 -0.62 -16.95 -14.34
CA TRP A 47 -1.86 -16.28 -13.97
C TRP A 47 -2.12 -15.07 -14.87
N PRO A 48 -3.37 -14.91 -15.35
CA PRO A 48 -3.75 -13.73 -16.10
C PRO A 48 -3.71 -12.48 -15.20
N ALA A 49 -3.51 -11.32 -15.81
CA ALA A 49 -3.31 -10.06 -15.10
C ALA A 49 -4.48 -9.71 -14.16
N GLU A 50 -5.71 -10.00 -14.58
CA GLU A 50 -6.93 -9.75 -13.81
C GLU A 50 -6.94 -10.56 -12.51
N ARG A 51 -6.46 -11.80 -12.56
CA ARG A 51 -6.37 -12.67 -11.38
C ARG A 51 -5.29 -12.19 -10.41
N LEU A 52 -4.14 -11.76 -10.94
CA LEU A 52 -3.06 -11.19 -10.13
C LEU A 52 -3.54 -9.94 -9.39
N GLU A 53 -4.23 -9.02 -10.09
CA GLU A 53 -4.79 -7.79 -9.51
C GLU A 53 -5.85 -8.10 -8.43
N PHE A 54 -6.76 -9.05 -8.70
CA PHE A 54 -7.78 -9.47 -7.75
C PHE A 54 -7.17 -10.02 -6.46
N GLU A 55 -6.22 -10.96 -6.56
CA GLU A 55 -5.58 -11.56 -5.39
C GLU A 55 -4.66 -10.57 -4.64
N ALA A 56 -4.03 -9.64 -5.36
CA ALA A 56 -3.26 -8.56 -4.74
C ALA A 56 -4.15 -7.70 -3.83
N ARG A 57 -5.30 -7.24 -4.34
CA ARG A 57 -6.28 -6.45 -3.56
C ARG A 57 -6.87 -7.23 -2.40
N ARG A 58 -7.28 -8.48 -2.65
CA ARG A 58 -7.85 -9.38 -1.63
C ARG A 58 -6.88 -9.61 -0.47
N SER A 59 -5.59 -9.83 -0.77
CA SER A 59 -4.59 -10.09 0.26
C SER A 59 -4.22 -8.84 1.07
N LEU A 60 -4.15 -7.65 0.43
CA LEU A 60 -3.92 -6.39 1.15
C LEU A 60 -5.06 -6.03 2.10
N ALA A 61 -6.31 -6.29 1.70
CA ALA A 61 -7.47 -6.07 2.57
C ALA A 61 -7.41 -6.90 3.88
N ARG A 62 -6.65 -7.99 3.90
CA ARG A 62 -6.49 -8.89 5.06
C ARG A 62 -5.14 -8.77 5.74
N ALA A 63 -4.25 -7.91 5.25
CA ALA A 63 -2.88 -7.81 5.76
C ALA A 63 -2.77 -7.18 7.16
N GLY A 64 -3.85 -6.55 7.64
CA GLY A 64 -3.93 -5.91 8.96
C GLY A 64 -4.78 -6.66 9.99
N THR A 65 -5.21 -7.89 9.71
CA THR A 65 -6.05 -8.75 10.57
C THR A 65 -5.39 -10.09 10.79
#